data_AF-A0A357SXX8-F1
#
_entry.id   AF-A0A357SXX8-F1
#
_cell.length_a   1.000
_cell.length_b   1.000
_cell.length_c   1.000
_cell.angle_alpha   90.00
_cell.angle_beta   90.00
_cell.angle_gamma   90.00
#
_symmetry.space_group_name_H-M   'P 1'
#
loop_
_entity.id
_entity.type
_entity.pdbx_description
1 polymer ?
#
loop_
_entity_poly.entity_id
_entity_poly.type
_entity_poly.pdbx_seq_one_letter_code
_entity_poly.pdbx_strand_id
1 'polypeptide(L)'
;VKAVFDNLLLAEPKNLFTVGINDDVTNSSLEIKENIDAAPEGLHRCKFFGLGSDGTVGANKNSIKIIGDNTDMYAQGYFVYDSKKSGG
;
A
#
# COMPACT_ATOMS: atom_id res chain seq x y z
N VAL A 1 -3.00 -2.94 10.21
CA VAL A 1 -2.41 -3.87 11.21
C VAL A 1 -2.74 -3.46 12.64
N LYS A 2 -2.42 -2.22 13.07
CA LYS A 2 -2.72 -1.74 14.43
C LYS A 2 -4.15 -2.04 14.93
N ALA A 3 -5.18 -1.79 14.12
CA ALA A 3 -6.57 -2.05 14.51
C ALA A 3 -6.82 -3.49 14.99
N VAL A 4 -6.11 -4.48 14.46
CA VAL A 4 -6.17 -5.88 14.91
C VAL A 4 -5.56 -6.04 16.30
N PHE A 5 -4.41 -5.41 16.55
CA PHE A 5 -3.79 -5.40 17.87
C PHE A 5 -4.66 -4.66 18.90
N ASP A 6 -5.26 -3.54 18.52
CA ASP A 6 -6.16 -2.78 19.39
C ASP A 6 -7.40 -3.61 19.76
N ASN A 7 -7.94 -4.40 18.81
CA ASN A 7 -9.03 -5.33 19.10
C ASN A 7 -8.63 -6.40 20.12
N LEU A 8 -7.40 -6.92 20.06
CA LEU A 8 -6.89 -7.90 21.05
C LEU A 8 -6.73 -7.31 22.46
N LEU A 9 -6.60 -5.97 22.58
CA LEU A 9 -6.47 -5.28 23.87
C LEU A 9 -7.82 -4.91 24.49
N LEU A 10 -8.94 -5.14 23.78
CA LEU A 10 -10.28 -4.93 24.35
C LEU A 10 -10.58 -5.96 25.43
N ALA A 11 -11.42 -5.58 26.40
CA ALA A 11 -11.92 -6.51 27.41
C ALA A 11 -12.65 -7.70 26.78
N GLU A 12 -13.38 -7.45 25.69
CA GLU A 12 -14.03 -8.45 24.85
C GLU A 12 -13.60 -8.24 23.39
N PRO A 13 -12.53 -8.92 22.94
CA PRO A 13 -12.09 -8.84 21.56
C PRO A 13 -13.17 -9.33 20.59
N LYS A 14 -13.42 -8.56 19.54
CA LYS A 14 -14.34 -8.98 18.47
C LYS A 14 -13.75 -10.19 17.76
N ASN A 15 -14.55 -11.24 17.57
CA ASN A 15 -14.21 -12.41 16.77
C ASN A 15 -14.93 -12.33 15.41
N LEU A 16 -14.48 -13.13 14.42
CA LEU A 16 -15.03 -13.15 13.05
C LEU A 16 -15.12 -11.74 12.43
N PHE A 17 -14.12 -10.91 12.70
CA PHE A 17 -14.06 -9.54 12.23
C PHE A 17 -13.52 -9.44 10.80
N THR A 18 -13.81 -8.33 10.14
CA THR A 18 -13.22 -7.94 8.85
C THR A 18 -12.32 -6.72 9.00
N VAL A 19 -11.34 -6.56 8.10
CA VAL A 19 -10.40 -5.42 8.07
C VAL A 19 -10.27 -4.92 6.64
N GLY A 20 -10.28 -3.60 6.47
CA GLY A 20 -10.10 -2.95 5.15
C GLY A 20 -11.39 -2.59 4.42
N ILE A 21 -12.56 -2.89 5.00
CA ILE A 21 -13.87 -2.44 4.52
C ILE A 21 -14.64 -1.78 5.66
N ASN A 22 -15.62 -0.94 5.32
CA ASN A 22 -16.68 -0.55 6.24
C ASN A 22 -17.86 -1.51 6.02
N ASP A 23 -18.06 -2.44 6.94
CA ASP A 23 -19.21 -3.34 6.93
C ASP A 23 -20.25 -2.85 7.92
N ASP A 24 -21.23 -2.11 7.41
CA ASP A 24 -22.38 -1.53 8.10
C ASP A 24 -23.62 -2.44 8.07
N VAL A 25 -23.53 -3.60 7.41
CA VAL A 25 -24.62 -4.58 7.31
C VAL A 25 -24.51 -5.60 8.43
N THR A 26 -23.36 -6.29 8.52
CA THR A 26 -23.15 -7.30 9.58
C THR A 26 -22.37 -6.76 10.77
N ASN A 27 -21.93 -5.50 10.70
CA ASN A 27 -21.13 -4.84 11.74
C ASN A 27 -19.91 -5.68 12.12
N SER A 28 -19.25 -6.34 11.16
CA SER A 28 -18.07 -7.18 11.42
C SER A 28 -16.76 -6.41 11.35
N SER A 29 -16.75 -5.23 10.69
CA SER A 29 -15.52 -4.46 10.47
C SER A 29 -14.87 -3.95 11.75
N LEU A 30 -13.54 -3.91 11.77
CA LEU A 30 -12.76 -3.21 12.79
C LEU A 30 -12.55 -1.75 12.39
N GLU A 31 -12.76 -0.84 13.34
CA GLU A 31 -12.53 0.59 13.16
C GLU A 31 -11.03 0.90 13.03
N ILE A 32 -10.66 1.70 12.03
CA ILE A 32 -9.29 2.22 11.87
C ILE A 32 -9.21 3.58 12.56
N LYS A 33 -8.76 3.58 13.83
CA LYS A 33 -8.76 4.77 14.69
C LYS A 33 -7.77 5.86 14.25
N GLU A 34 -6.59 5.45 13.80
CA GLU A 34 -5.53 6.37 13.40
C GLU A 34 -4.74 5.84 12.21
N ASN A 35 -4.14 6.77 11.47
CA ASN A 35 -3.23 6.47 10.39
C ASN A 35 -1.79 6.60 10.91
N ILE A 36 -1.00 5.54 10.76
CA ILE A 36 0.38 5.45 11.26
C ILE A 36 1.32 5.30 10.09
N ASP A 37 2.37 6.12 10.05
CA ASP A 37 3.52 5.89 9.18
C ASP A 37 4.54 5.01 9.89
N ALA A 38 4.51 3.72 9.59
CA ALA A 38 5.47 2.74 10.11
C ALA A 38 6.68 2.56 9.18
N ALA A 39 6.87 3.45 8.19
CA ALA A 39 8.02 3.39 7.30
C ALA A 39 9.32 3.70 8.06
N PRO A 40 10.43 3.00 7.78
CA PRO A 40 11.74 3.34 8.33
C PRO A 40 12.16 4.77 7.99
N GLU A 41 12.86 5.42 8.90
CA GLU A 41 13.48 6.73 8.63
C GLU A 41 14.51 6.63 7.50
N GLY A 42 14.66 7.71 6.73
CA GLY A 42 15.58 7.76 5.58
C GLY A 42 15.05 7.08 4.30
N LEU A 43 13.84 6.51 4.30
CA LEU A 43 13.24 5.92 3.11
C LEU A 43 12.71 6.99 2.15
N HIS A 44 13.24 7.03 0.92
CA HIS A 44 12.70 7.84 -0.16
C HIS A 44 11.49 7.13 -0.83
N ARG A 45 10.34 7.82 -0.91
CA ARG A 45 9.10 7.30 -1.51
C ARG A 45 8.62 8.22 -2.62
N CYS A 46 8.37 7.67 -3.80
CA CYS A 46 7.91 8.41 -4.98
C CYS A 46 6.60 7.80 -5.51
N LYS A 47 5.68 8.64 -5.99
CA LYS A 47 4.47 8.21 -6.71
C LYS A 47 4.42 8.89 -8.07
N PHE A 48 4.13 8.12 -9.11
CA PHE A 48 4.03 8.59 -10.48
C PHE A 48 2.65 8.21 -11.03
N PHE A 49 1.95 9.20 -11.57
CA PHE A 49 0.68 9.02 -12.27
C PHE A 49 0.96 9.16 -13.76
N GLY A 50 0.77 8.07 -14.51
CA GLY A 50 0.96 8.03 -15.95
C GLY A 50 -0.30 7.54 -16.64
N LEU A 51 -0.41 7.83 -17.94
CA LEU A 51 -1.47 7.32 -18.81
C LEU A 51 -1.07 5.95 -19.38
N GLY A 52 -2.03 5.07 -19.60
CA GLY A 52 -1.81 3.78 -20.24
C GLY A 52 -1.06 3.93 -21.57
N SER A 53 0.10 3.28 -21.67
CA SER A 53 1.02 3.31 -22.82
C SER A 53 1.86 4.60 -23.01
N ASP A 54 1.93 5.48 -22.01
CA ASP A 54 2.80 6.68 -22.07
C ASP A 54 4.29 6.40 -21.75
N GLY A 55 4.61 5.20 -21.30
CA GLY A 55 5.97 4.77 -20.95
C GLY A 55 6.36 4.96 -19.48
N THR A 56 5.51 5.58 -18.63
CA THR A 56 5.81 5.89 -17.22
C THR A 56 6.21 4.65 -16.42
N VAL A 57 5.48 3.54 -16.57
CA VAL A 57 5.82 2.30 -15.85
C VAL A 57 7.14 1.70 -16.35
N GLY A 58 7.40 1.75 -17.66
CA GLY A 58 8.66 1.26 -18.24
C GLY A 58 9.86 2.05 -17.73
N ALA A 59 9.75 3.38 -17.74
CA ALA A 59 10.77 4.28 -17.20
C ALA A 59 11.04 4.00 -15.72
N ASN A 60 10.01 3.89 -14.88
CA ASN A 60 10.17 3.61 -13.45
C ASN A 60 10.84 2.25 -13.17
N LYS A 61 10.48 1.19 -13.91
CA LYS A 61 11.17 -0.11 -13.81
C LYS A 61 12.66 0.01 -14.11
N ASN A 62 13.01 0.79 -15.14
CA ASN A 62 14.40 1.04 -15.50
C ASN A 62 15.13 1.86 -14.42
N SER A 63 14.51 2.91 -13.89
CA SER A 63 15.08 3.72 -12.81
C SER A 63 15.35 2.92 -11.55
N ILE A 64 14.42 2.05 -11.13
CA ILE A 64 14.62 1.15 -9.98
C ILE A 64 15.83 0.24 -10.20
N LYS A 65 15.98 -0.32 -11.40
CA LYS A 65 17.13 -1.15 -11.75
C LYS A 65 18.43 -0.35 -11.70
N ILE A 66 18.46 0.86 -12.25
CA ILE A 66 19.64 1.74 -12.19
C ILE A 66 20.04 2.01 -10.74
N ILE A 67 19.07 2.31 -9.86
CA ILE A 67 19.33 2.56 -8.44
C ILE A 67 19.89 1.31 -7.76
N GLY A 68 19.26 0.14 -7.96
CA GLY A 68 19.71 -1.11 -7.34
C GLY A 68 21.05 -1.63 -7.86
N ASP A 69 21.40 -1.37 -9.13
CA ASP A 69 22.66 -1.84 -9.73
C ASP A 69 23.86 -0.94 -9.43
N ASN A 70 23.63 0.36 -9.21
CA ASN A 70 24.70 1.37 -9.12
C ASN A 70 24.82 2.02 -7.74
N THR A 71 24.09 1.52 -6.73
CA THR A 71 24.16 2.00 -5.36
C THR A 71 24.03 0.84 -4.38
N ASP A 72 24.43 1.03 -3.13
CA ASP A 72 24.21 0.05 -2.04
C ASP A 72 22.78 0.13 -1.44
N MET A 73 21.87 0.89 -2.06
CA MET A 73 20.50 1.05 -1.57
C MET A 73 19.62 -0.12 -1.99
N TYR A 74 18.66 -0.46 -1.13
CA TYR A 74 17.55 -1.32 -1.51
C TYR A 74 16.55 -0.53 -2.38
N ALA A 75 16.06 -1.16 -3.45
CA ALA A 75 15.09 -0.56 -4.35
C ALA A 75 13.83 -1.43 -4.49
N GLN A 76 12.65 -0.80 -4.47
CA GLN A 76 11.35 -1.47 -4.60
C GLN A 76 10.46 -0.66 -5.56
N GLY A 77 9.68 -1.37 -6.38
CA GLY A 77 8.61 -0.78 -7.19
C GLY A 77 7.36 -1.62 -7.17
N TYR A 78 6.21 -0.93 -7.10
CA TYR A 78 4.90 -1.53 -7.26
C TYR A 78 4.12 -0.72 -8.29
N PHE A 79 3.44 -1.41 -9.21
CA PHE A 79 2.75 -0.80 -10.34
C PHE A 79 1.29 -1.22 -10.34
N VAL A 80 0.40 -0.23 -10.23
CA VAL A 80 -1.04 -0.43 -10.37
C VAL A 80 -1.42 -0.01 -11.79
N TYR A 81 -2.12 -0.89 -12.49
CA TYR A 81 -2.67 -0.64 -13.81
C TYR A 81 -4.20 -0.60 -13.72
N ASP A 82 -4.84 0.13 -14.64
CA ASP A 82 -6.27 -0.03 -14.87
C ASP A 82 -6.53 -1.42 -15.51
N SER A 83 -7.72 -1.94 -15.25
CA SER A 83 -8.32 -3.06 -15.97
C SER A 83 -8.38 -2.84 -17.50
N LYS A 84 -8.43 -1.57 -17.93
CA LYS A 84 -8.46 -1.19 -19.35
C LYS A 84 -7.10 -1.41 -20.00
N LYS A 85 -7.12 -2.03 -21.17
CA LYS A 85 -5.91 -2.33 -21.96
C LYS A 85 -5.16 -1.09 -22.47
N SER A 86 -5.82 0.06 -22.61
CA SER A 86 -5.25 1.31 -23.12
C SER A 86 -5.98 2.54 -22.57
N GLY A 87 -5.24 3.61 -22.27
CA GLY A 87 -5.82 4.90 -21.83
C GLY A 87 -6.37 4.94 -20.40
N GLY A 88 -5.95 3.99 -19.55
CA GLY A 88 -6.18 4.03 -18.11
C GLY A 88 -5.14 4.83 -17.35
#